data_AF-A0A959NY25-F1
#
_entry.id   AF-A0A959NY25-F1
#
_cell.length_a   1.000
_cell.length_b   1.000
_cell.length_c   1.000
_cell.angle_alpha   90.00
_cell.angle_beta   90.00
_cell.angle_gamma   90.00
#
_symmetry.space_group_name_H-M   'P 1'
#
loop_
_entity.id
_entity.type
_entity.pdbx_description
1 polymer ?
#
loop_
_entity_poly.entity_id
_entity_poly.type
_entity_poly.pdbx_seq_one_letter_code
_entity_poly.pdbx_strand_id
1 'polypeptide(L)'
;MNKSIEVFAPATISNVGCGFDTIGFAINEPGDIVSLKLRNDKKVIIRKITGDGKVLPYDPKKNTATVGILELLKNYKDKSIGVDVTIKKKMPIGSGLGSSAASSVAAVYGLNKLLGEPFTEMQTLDFAIKGESIASGAIHADNVAPCLFGGFILIRDYNPIDLIKLPVPKNLYCAVVFPHIVIETKKARKLIKKQIPVPKARKHFGNVGALVNALYKNDIDLLGRTIHDEISEPARATLIPDFY
;
A
#
# COMPACT_ATOMS: atom_id res chain seq x y z
N MET A 1 11.05 8.77 -27.66
CA MET A 1 9.71 8.16 -27.86
C MET A 1 8.66 9.07 -27.23
N ASN A 2 7.49 9.27 -27.85
CA ASN A 2 6.40 10.08 -27.28
C ASN A 2 5.40 9.26 -26.45
N LYS A 3 5.77 8.05 -26.01
CA LYS A 3 4.88 7.19 -25.22
C LYS A 3 4.71 7.76 -23.81
N SER A 4 3.46 7.89 -23.39
CA SER A 4 3.07 8.25 -22.04
C SER A 4 1.88 7.43 -21.57
N ILE A 5 1.72 7.31 -20.26
CA ILE A 5 0.57 6.68 -19.61
C ILE A 5 0.22 7.48 -18.36
N GLU A 6 -1.05 7.46 -18.00
CA GLU A 6 -1.56 7.95 -16.72
C GLU A 6 -2.25 6.80 -15.99
N VAL A 7 -1.93 6.62 -14.72
CA VAL A 7 -2.43 5.52 -13.90
C VAL A 7 -3.01 6.08 -12.61
N PHE A 8 -4.23 5.67 -12.29
CA PHE A 8 -4.84 5.83 -10.98
C PHE A 8 -4.55 4.59 -10.14
N ALA A 9 -4.13 4.78 -8.89
CA ALA A 9 -4.00 3.72 -7.91
C ALA A 9 -4.85 4.05 -6.67
N PRO A 10 -5.72 3.11 -6.24
CA PRO A 10 -6.67 3.36 -5.15
C PRO A 10 -5.99 3.42 -3.78
N ALA A 11 -6.67 4.08 -2.85
CA ALA A 11 -6.43 3.92 -1.43
C ALA A 11 -6.61 2.45 -0.99
N THR A 12 -5.93 2.12 0.10
CA THR A 12 -6.06 0.80 0.74
C THR A 12 -6.27 0.94 2.23
N ILE A 13 -6.98 -0.03 2.80
CA ILE A 13 -7.12 -0.22 4.24
C ILE A 13 -6.31 -1.46 4.60
N SER A 14 -5.33 -1.29 5.47
CA SER A 14 -4.48 -2.37 5.95
C SER A 14 -4.75 -2.71 7.41
N ASN A 15 -4.23 -3.85 7.87
CA ASN A 15 -4.50 -4.48 9.16
C ASN A 15 -5.93 -5.02 9.30
N VAL A 16 -6.96 -4.24 8.98
CA VAL A 16 -8.36 -4.68 9.06
C VAL A 16 -8.69 -5.24 10.47
N GLY A 17 -8.31 -4.48 11.50
CA GLY A 17 -8.35 -4.97 12.88
C GLY A 17 -7.30 -6.03 13.14
N CYS A 18 -7.72 -7.29 13.32
CA CYS A 18 -6.83 -8.38 13.73
C CYS A 18 -5.82 -8.83 12.66
N GLY A 19 -5.95 -8.43 11.40
CA GLY A 19 -5.02 -8.80 10.32
C GLY A 19 -3.74 -7.94 10.28
N PHE A 20 -3.22 -7.53 11.44
CA PHE A 20 -2.06 -6.64 11.55
C PHE A 20 -0.88 -7.12 10.68
N ASP A 21 -0.34 -6.23 9.83
CA ASP A 21 0.72 -6.47 8.84
C ASP A 21 0.47 -7.65 7.86
N THR A 22 -0.73 -8.22 7.82
CA THR A 22 -1.02 -9.44 7.05
C THR A 22 -2.25 -9.32 6.17
N ILE A 23 -3.23 -8.48 6.47
CA ILE A 23 -4.44 -8.34 5.65
C ILE A 23 -4.64 -6.89 5.26
N GLY A 24 -5.02 -6.67 4.01
CA GLY A 24 -5.51 -5.39 3.54
C GLY A 24 -6.44 -5.51 2.36
N PHE A 25 -7.16 -4.44 2.06
CA PHE A 25 -8.04 -4.36 0.90
C PHE A 25 -8.03 -2.99 0.24
N ALA A 26 -8.33 -2.96 -1.07
CA ALA A 26 -8.49 -1.72 -1.81
C ALA A 26 -9.91 -1.17 -1.69
N ILE A 27 -10.01 0.16 -1.65
CA ILE A 27 -11.28 0.90 -1.73
C ILE A 27 -11.31 1.69 -3.04
N ASN A 28 -12.50 2.09 -3.50
CA ASN A 28 -12.63 2.70 -4.83
C ASN A 28 -12.02 4.11 -4.90
N GLU A 29 -12.23 4.91 -3.86
CA GLU A 29 -11.71 6.26 -3.72
C GLU A 29 -11.41 6.53 -2.23
N PRO A 30 -10.52 7.49 -1.90
CA PRO A 30 -9.69 8.26 -2.83
C PRO A 30 -8.56 7.42 -3.45
N GLY A 31 -7.66 8.05 -4.20
CA GLY A 31 -6.48 7.41 -4.78
C GLY A 31 -5.48 8.43 -5.33
N ASP A 32 -4.32 7.99 -5.79
CA ASP A 32 -3.34 8.88 -6.41
C ASP A 32 -3.25 8.63 -7.91
N ILE A 33 -2.83 9.67 -8.65
CA ILE A 33 -2.60 9.58 -10.09
C ILE A 33 -1.11 9.80 -10.36
N VAL A 34 -0.51 8.93 -11.16
CA VAL A 34 0.87 9.08 -11.65
C VAL A 34 0.87 9.05 -13.17
N SER A 35 1.43 10.09 -13.77
CA SER A 35 1.61 10.20 -15.22
C SER A 35 3.10 10.02 -15.55
N LEU A 36 3.40 9.15 -16.51
CA LEU A 36 4.75 8.77 -16.91
C LEU A 36 4.97 9.07 -18.39
N LYS A 37 6.15 9.55 -18.75
CA LYS A 37 6.57 9.75 -20.15
C LYS A 37 7.98 9.20 -20.35
N LEU A 38 8.16 8.33 -21.35
CA LEU A 38 9.48 7.73 -21.63
C LEU A 38 10.49 8.77 -22.12
N ARG A 39 11.74 8.54 -21.72
CA ARG A 39 12.94 9.28 -22.15
C ARG A 39 14.00 8.30 -22.66
N ASN A 40 14.99 8.82 -23.37
CA ASN A 40 16.10 8.03 -23.93
C ASN A 40 17.47 8.47 -23.35
N ASP A 41 17.48 9.05 -22.15
CA ASP A 41 18.68 9.62 -21.51
C ASP A 41 19.02 8.98 -20.15
N LYS A 42 18.41 7.83 -19.83
CA LYS A 42 18.58 7.08 -18.56
C LYS A 42 18.14 7.82 -17.30
N LYS A 43 17.57 9.02 -17.41
CA LYS A 43 17.22 9.84 -16.25
C LYS A 43 15.80 9.56 -15.80
N VAL A 44 15.61 9.40 -14.49
CA VAL A 44 14.30 9.45 -13.85
C VAL A 44 14.15 10.85 -13.27
N ILE A 45 13.12 11.59 -13.68
CA ILE A 45 12.93 13.00 -13.31
C ILE A 45 11.51 13.20 -12.82
N ILE A 46 11.36 13.68 -11.59
CA ILE A 46 10.07 14.16 -11.09
C ILE A 46 9.86 15.56 -11.65
N ARG A 47 8.88 15.71 -12.54
CA ARG A 47 8.54 16.98 -13.17
C ARG A 47 7.66 17.85 -12.30
N LYS A 48 6.71 17.22 -11.61
CA LYS A 48 5.72 17.92 -10.80
C LYS A 48 5.10 16.98 -9.78
N ILE A 49 4.90 17.48 -8.57
CA ILE A 49 4.07 16.87 -7.53
C ILE A 49 2.97 17.89 -7.19
N THR A 50 1.72 17.44 -7.11
CA THR A 50 0.56 18.25 -6.71
C THR A 50 -0.24 17.56 -5.61
N GLY A 51 -0.93 18.34 -4.77
CA GLY A 51 -1.72 17.81 -3.66
C GLY A 51 -0.90 17.34 -2.45
N ASP A 52 0.41 17.60 -2.43
CA ASP A 52 1.33 17.13 -1.39
C ASP A 52 1.68 18.20 -0.34
N GLY A 53 1.16 19.43 -0.47
CA GLY A 53 1.57 20.53 0.40
C GLY A 53 3.06 20.89 0.32
N LYS A 54 3.75 20.51 -0.77
CA LYS A 54 5.21 20.68 -0.98
C LYS A 54 6.10 19.93 0.02
N VAL A 55 5.61 18.83 0.60
CA VAL A 55 6.39 18.03 1.58
C VAL A 55 7.13 16.85 0.95
N LEU A 56 6.75 16.42 -0.27
CA LEU A 56 7.34 15.24 -0.88
C LEU A 56 8.64 15.57 -1.64
N PRO A 57 9.65 14.68 -1.58
CA PRO A 57 10.94 14.93 -2.21
C PRO A 57 10.85 14.80 -3.74
N TYR A 58 11.56 15.69 -4.44
CA TYR A 58 11.79 15.61 -5.89
C TYR A 58 13.03 14.78 -6.26
N ASP A 59 13.86 14.41 -5.27
CA ASP A 59 14.99 13.49 -5.47
C ASP A 59 14.45 12.09 -5.83
N PRO A 60 14.76 11.56 -7.02
CA PRO A 60 14.26 10.26 -7.45
C PRO A 60 14.66 9.09 -6.54
N LYS A 61 15.72 9.24 -5.75
CA LYS A 61 16.19 8.22 -4.80
C LYS A 61 15.47 8.26 -3.45
N LYS A 62 14.63 9.27 -3.22
CA LYS A 62 13.92 9.50 -1.95
C LYS A 62 12.40 9.53 -2.09
N ASN A 63 11.86 9.38 -3.29
CA ASN A 63 10.42 9.38 -3.55
C ASN A 63 9.93 7.96 -3.89
N THR A 64 8.84 7.52 -3.26
CA THR A 64 8.37 6.13 -3.36
C THR A 64 8.04 5.71 -4.79
N ALA A 65 7.42 6.61 -5.55
CA ALA A 65 7.08 6.38 -6.96
C ALA A 65 8.32 6.11 -7.81
N THR A 66 9.38 6.91 -7.64
CA THR A 66 10.59 6.82 -8.47
C THR A 66 11.55 5.74 -8.01
N VAL A 67 11.59 5.40 -6.72
CA VAL A 67 12.43 4.28 -6.24
C VAL A 67 11.95 2.95 -6.84
N GLY A 68 10.64 2.71 -6.91
CA GLY A 68 10.10 1.54 -7.60
C GLY A 68 10.45 1.54 -9.10
N ILE A 69 10.34 2.69 -9.77
CA ILE A 69 10.76 2.86 -11.18
C ILE A 69 12.25 2.54 -11.37
N LEU A 70 13.12 3.07 -10.51
CA LEU A 70 14.56 2.85 -10.60
C LEU A 70 14.91 1.37 -10.48
N GLU A 71 14.25 0.64 -9.57
CA GLU A 71 14.45 -0.79 -9.44
C GLU A 71 13.94 -1.57 -10.67
N LEU A 72 12.77 -1.21 -11.21
CA LEU A 72 12.26 -1.83 -12.43
C LEU A 72 13.24 -1.63 -13.59
N LEU A 73 13.72 -0.39 -13.82
CA LEU A 73 14.69 -0.09 -14.89
C LEU A 73 16.04 -0.79 -14.68
N LYS A 74 16.47 -0.98 -13.42
CA LYS A 74 17.66 -1.77 -13.09
C LYS A 74 17.53 -3.23 -13.53
N ASN A 75 16.31 -3.77 -13.60
CA ASN A 75 16.05 -5.15 -14.07
C ASN A 75 15.61 -5.20 -15.54
N TYR A 76 15.29 -4.06 -16.17
CA TYR A 76 14.82 -4.01 -17.56
C TYR A 76 15.97 -4.12 -18.57
N LYS A 77 15.75 -4.81 -19.69
CA LYS A 77 16.79 -5.09 -20.69
C LYS A 77 17.45 -3.84 -21.29
N ASP A 78 16.67 -2.79 -21.58
CA ASP A 78 17.18 -1.56 -22.20
C ASP A 78 17.56 -0.53 -21.13
N LYS A 79 18.86 -0.32 -20.96
CA LYS A 79 19.43 0.63 -19.99
C LYS A 79 19.47 2.07 -20.48
N SER A 80 19.03 2.37 -21.70
CA SER A 80 18.96 3.73 -22.24
C SER A 80 17.70 4.48 -21.79
N ILE A 81 16.68 3.75 -21.35
CA ILE A 81 15.37 4.30 -20.98
C ILE A 81 15.47 5.13 -19.70
N GLY A 82 14.91 6.34 -19.77
CA GLY A 82 14.58 7.19 -18.63
C GLY A 82 13.07 7.45 -18.58
N VAL A 83 12.61 8.17 -17.56
CA VAL A 83 11.17 8.44 -17.34
C VAL A 83 10.99 9.82 -16.70
N ASP A 84 10.13 10.64 -17.28
CA ASP A 84 9.55 11.80 -16.61
C ASP A 84 8.32 11.35 -15.80
N VAL A 85 8.24 11.78 -14.55
CA VAL A 85 7.20 11.39 -13.58
C VAL A 85 6.44 12.62 -13.10
N THR A 86 5.13 12.59 -13.20
CA THR A 86 4.22 13.58 -12.59
C THR A 86 3.31 12.88 -11.60
N ILE A 87 3.23 13.40 -10.38
CA ILE A 87 2.46 12.80 -9.28
C ILE A 87 1.35 13.78 -8.88
N LYS A 88 0.10 13.30 -8.86
CA LYS A 88 -1.05 14.03 -8.34
C LYS A 88 -1.62 13.25 -7.16
N LYS A 89 -1.36 13.76 -5.97
CA LYS A 89 -1.91 13.23 -4.73
C LYS A 89 -3.38 13.64 -4.64
N LYS A 90 -4.30 12.67 -4.60
CA LYS A 90 -5.71 12.93 -4.22
C LYS A 90 -6.03 12.37 -2.83
N MET A 91 -5.00 11.91 -2.12
CA MET A 91 -5.08 11.43 -0.74
C MET A 91 -4.23 12.28 0.19
N PRO A 92 -4.68 12.54 1.43
CA PRO A 92 -3.83 13.15 2.44
C PRO A 92 -2.64 12.25 2.78
N ILE A 93 -1.46 12.85 2.91
CA ILE A 93 -0.23 12.15 3.29
C ILE A 93 -0.30 11.77 4.78
N GLY A 94 0.12 10.55 5.13
CA GLY A 94 0.10 10.09 6.51
C GLY A 94 -1.30 9.86 7.08
N SER A 95 -2.30 9.66 6.21
CA SER A 95 -3.71 9.41 6.57
C SER A 95 -4.01 7.98 7.02
N GLY A 96 -3.08 7.05 6.83
CA GLY A 96 -3.34 5.61 7.00
C GLY A 96 -4.03 4.95 5.80
N LEU A 97 -4.28 5.67 4.70
CA LEU A 97 -4.95 5.17 3.50
C LEU A 97 -4.01 4.63 2.40
N GLY A 98 -2.78 4.25 2.76
CA GLY A 98 -1.83 3.69 1.78
C GLY A 98 -1.35 4.70 0.72
N SER A 99 -1.30 6.00 1.01
CA SER A 99 -0.95 7.04 0.01
C SER A 99 0.45 6.88 -0.61
N SER A 100 1.44 6.44 0.16
CA SER A 100 2.78 6.13 -0.35
C SER A 100 2.77 4.90 -1.28
N ALA A 101 2.03 3.87 -0.88
CA ALA A 101 1.86 2.63 -1.63
C ALA A 101 1.16 2.88 -2.97
N ALA A 102 0.08 3.67 -3.00
CA ALA A 102 -0.62 4.03 -4.23
C ALA A 102 0.29 4.73 -5.24
N SER A 103 1.10 5.70 -4.80
CA SER A 103 2.08 6.37 -5.67
C SER A 103 3.14 5.40 -6.21
N SER A 104 3.61 4.44 -5.39
CA SER A 104 4.54 3.41 -5.82
C SER A 104 3.92 2.45 -6.85
N VAL A 105 2.72 1.93 -6.55
CA VAL A 105 1.98 1.02 -7.44
C VAL A 105 1.67 1.69 -8.77
N ALA A 106 1.08 2.89 -8.78
CA ALA A 106 0.76 3.59 -10.02
C ALA A 106 1.99 3.79 -10.92
N ALA A 107 3.13 4.16 -10.31
CA ALA A 107 4.38 4.39 -11.03
C ALA A 107 4.97 3.10 -11.63
N VAL A 108 5.05 2.03 -10.85
CA VAL A 108 5.64 0.77 -11.29
C VAL A 108 4.72 0.04 -12.28
N TYR A 109 3.42 -0.04 -11.98
CA TYR A 109 2.42 -0.62 -12.88
C TYR A 109 2.39 0.13 -14.21
N GLY A 110 2.32 1.46 -14.16
CA GLY A 110 2.33 2.30 -15.35
C GLY A 110 3.57 2.12 -16.19
N LEU A 111 4.75 2.05 -15.57
CA LEU A 111 5.99 1.85 -16.31
C LEU A 111 6.05 0.45 -16.93
N ASN A 112 5.63 -0.60 -16.21
CA ASN A 112 5.57 -1.96 -16.75
C ASN A 112 4.66 -2.01 -17.99
N LYS A 113 3.45 -1.42 -17.91
CA LYS A 113 2.54 -1.29 -19.07
C LYS A 113 3.16 -0.51 -20.21
N LEU A 114 3.80 0.63 -19.93
CA LEU A 114 4.39 1.51 -20.95
C LEU A 114 5.56 0.85 -21.71
N LEU A 115 6.26 -0.07 -21.05
CA LEU A 115 7.35 -0.87 -21.63
C LEU A 115 6.88 -2.15 -22.34
N GLY A 116 5.57 -2.40 -22.40
CA GLY A 116 5.00 -3.60 -23.04
C GLY A 116 5.02 -4.83 -22.14
N GLU A 117 4.86 -4.65 -20.82
CA GLU A 117 4.71 -5.70 -19.81
C GLU A 117 5.85 -6.72 -19.75
N PRO A 118 7.12 -6.28 -19.68
CA PRO A 118 8.26 -7.20 -19.57
C PRO A 118 8.34 -7.96 -18.24
N PHE A 119 7.58 -7.56 -17.22
CA PHE A 119 7.59 -8.16 -15.88
C PHE A 119 6.22 -8.71 -15.49
N THR A 120 6.22 -9.81 -14.73
CA THR A 120 4.99 -10.39 -14.15
C THR A 120 4.39 -9.47 -13.09
N GLU A 121 3.15 -9.75 -12.70
CA GLU A 121 2.50 -8.96 -11.63
C GLU A 121 3.23 -9.10 -10.29
N MET A 122 3.78 -10.28 -9.96
CA MET A 122 4.57 -10.48 -8.74
C MET A 122 5.90 -9.71 -8.78
N GLN A 123 6.58 -9.66 -9.93
CA GLN A 123 7.77 -8.82 -10.07
C GLN A 123 7.42 -7.31 -9.97
N THR A 124 6.27 -6.92 -10.53
CA THR A 124 5.72 -5.56 -10.39
C THR A 124 5.46 -5.23 -8.92
N LEU A 125 4.87 -6.16 -8.15
CA LEU A 125 4.70 -6.03 -6.71
C LEU A 125 6.04 -5.80 -6.00
N ASP A 126 7.04 -6.63 -6.28
CA ASP A 126 8.36 -6.54 -5.63
C ASP A 126 9.02 -5.18 -5.83
N PHE A 127 8.93 -4.62 -7.06
CA PHE A 127 9.43 -3.28 -7.35
C PHE A 127 8.65 -2.20 -6.59
N ALA A 128 7.32 -2.32 -6.53
CA ALA A 128 6.49 -1.35 -5.80
C ALA A 128 6.73 -1.41 -4.28
N ILE A 129 6.96 -2.59 -3.72
CA ILE A 129 7.33 -2.79 -2.30
C ILE A 129 8.68 -2.16 -1.98
N LYS A 130 9.67 -2.30 -2.87
CA LYS A 130 10.96 -1.61 -2.71
C LYS A 130 10.78 -0.08 -2.69
N GLY A 131 9.90 0.44 -3.55
CA GLY A 131 9.49 1.85 -3.51
C GLY A 131 8.87 2.27 -2.16
N GLU A 132 7.99 1.44 -1.60
CA GLU A 132 7.33 1.73 -0.32
C GLU A 132 8.27 1.63 0.89
N SER A 133 9.28 0.76 0.82
CA SER A 133 10.20 0.49 1.92
C SER A 133 10.97 1.75 2.38
N ILE A 134 11.23 2.70 1.48
CA ILE A 134 11.94 3.94 1.82
C ILE A 134 11.10 4.92 2.64
N ALA A 135 9.76 4.87 2.55
CA ALA A 135 8.87 5.74 3.31
C ALA A 135 8.60 5.20 4.71
N SER A 136 8.36 3.89 4.83
CA SER A 136 7.99 3.27 6.10
C SER A 136 9.19 2.73 6.89
N GLY A 137 10.34 2.54 6.23
CA GLY A 137 11.54 1.94 6.82
C GLY A 137 11.42 0.44 7.10
N ALA A 138 10.37 -0.20 6.60
CA ALA A 138 10.16 -1.64 6.67
C ALA A 138 9.37 -2.12 5.44
N ILE A 139 9.39 -3.42 5.19
CA ILE A 139 8.71 -4.04 4.05
C ILE A 139 7.26 -4.31 4.47
N HIS A 140 6.30 -3.67 3.82
CA HIS A 140 4.87 -3.91 4.06
C HIS A 140 4.16 -4.10 2.71
N ALA A 141 3.57 -5.27 2.54
CA ALA A 141 2.85 -5.64 1.32
C ALA A 141 1.33 -5.45 1.50
N ASP A 142 0.86 -5.35 2.73
CA ASP A 142 -0.56 -5.22 3.12
C ASP A 142 -1.26 -3.97 2.56
N ASN A 143 -0.52 -2.95 2.12
CA ASN A 143 -1.05 -1.82 1.36
C ASN A 143 -0.76 -1.94 -0.15
N VAL A 144 0.44 -2.37 -0.52
CA VAL A 144 0.90 -2.41 -1.92
C VAL A 144 0.17 -3.49 -2.72
N ALA A 145 0.02 -4.68 -2.14
CA ALA A 145 -0.62 -5.82 -2.78
C ALA A 145 -2.11 -5.58 -3.07
N PRO A 146 -2.97 -5.17 -2.11
CA PRO A 146 -4.36 -4.88 -2.44
C PRO A 146 -4.49 -3.69 -3.39
N CYS A 147 -3.59 -2.71 -3.34
CA CYS A 147 -3.59 -1.59 -4.28
C CYS A 147 -3.32 -2.05 -5.73
N LEU A 148 -2.42 -3.03 -5.91
CA LEU A 148 -2.08 -3.60 -7.21
C LEU A 148 -3.12 -4.62 -7.72
N PHE A 149 -3.58 -5.53 -6.86
CA PHE A 149 -4.41 -6.68 -7.26
C PHE A 149 -5.92 -6.49 -7.05
N GLY A 150 -6.31 -5.46 -6.29
CA GLY A 150 -7.68 -5.21 -5.87
C GLY A 150 -8.25 -6.25 -4.90
N GLY A 151 -9.37 -5.91 -4.27
CA GLY A 151 -10.05 -6.78 -3.30
C GLY A 151 -9.26 -6.97 -2.01
N PHE A 152 -9.59 -8.01 -1.25
CA PHE A 152 -8.87 -8.40 -0.05
C PHE A 152 -7.66 -9.27 -0.39
N ILE A 153 -6.53 -8.97 0.23
CA ILE A 153 -5.29 -9.73 0.12
C ILE A 153 -4.80 -10.10 1.53
N LEU A 154 -4.49 -11.39 1.72
CA LEU A 154 -3.77 -11.92 2.87
C LEU A 154 -2.31 -12.19 2.47
N ILE A 155 -1.36 -11.69 3.24
CA ILE A 155 0.07 -11.94 3.15
C ILE A 155 0.42 -13.03 4.18
N ARG A 156 0.69 -14.25 3.71
CA ARG A 156 1.09 -15.38 4.56
C ARG A 156 2.55 -15.27 4.97
N ASP A 157 3.39 -14.83 4.03
CA ASP A 157 4.84 -14.71 4.22
C ASP A 157 5.38 -13.51 3.42
N TYR A 158 6.52 -12.98 3.86
CA TYR A 158 7.24 -11.87 3.25
C TYR A 158 8.54 -12.32 2.55
N ASN A 159 9.05 -13.53 2.81
CA ASN A 159 10.30 -14.00 2.23
C ASN A 159 10.30 -15.49 1.82
N PRO A 160 9.95 -15.82 0.57
CA PRO A 160 9.44 -14.92 -0.47
C PRO A 160 8.03 -14.43 -0.13
N ILE A 161 7.57 -13.38 -0.82
CA ILE A 161 6.19 -12.92 -0.67
C ILE A 161 5.24 -14.04 -1.10
N ASP A 162 4.39 -14.46 -0.17
CA ASP A 162 3.29 -15.37 -0.42
C ASP A 162 1.98 -14.68 -0.05
N LEU A 163 1.11 -14.54 -1.05
CA LEU A 163 -0.16 -13.83 -0.90
C LEU A 163 -1.33 -14.66 -1.40
N ILE A 164 -2.48 -14.44 -0.78
CA ILE A 164 -3.74 -15.13 -1.07
C ILE A 164 -4.79 -14.05 -1.29
N LYS A 165 -5.43 -14.07 -2.47
CA LYS A 165 -6.60 -13.23 -2.74
C LYS A 165 -7.82 -13.83 -2.05
N LEU A 166 -8.46 -13.03 -1.20
CA LEU A 166 -9.65 -13.43 -0.46
C LEU A 166 -10.91 -12.91 -1.18
N PRO A 167 -12.06 -13.60 -1.03
CA PRO A 167 -13.32 -13.13 -1.60
C PRO A 167 -13.77 -11.81 -0.95
N VAL A 168 -14.40 -10.96 -1.76
CA VAL A 168 -15.02 -9.72 -1.31
C VAL A 168 -16.53 -9.96 -1.17
N PRO A 169 -17.11 -9.81 0.04
CA PRO A 169 -18.55 -9.98 0.21
C PRO A 169 -19.34 -8.93 -0.57
N LYS A 170 -20.42 -9.34 -1.25
CA LYS A 170 -21.18 -8.47 -2.20
C LYS A 170 -21.82 -7.24 -1.55
N ASN A 171 -22.16 -7.30 -0.26
CA ASN A 171 -22.85 -6.24 0.48
C ASN A 171 -21.96 -5.60 1.55
N LEU A 172 -20.63 -5.66 1.38
CA LEU A 172 -19.69 -5.02 2.29
C LEU A 172 -19.38 -3.60 1.82
N TYR A 173 -19.63 -2.63 2.68
CA TYR A 173 -19.29 -1.23 2.46
C TYR A 173 -18.22 -0.79 3.47
N CYS A 174 -17.34 0.13 3.03
CA CYS A 174 -16.32 0.73 3.88
C CYS A 174 -16.57 2.23 3.96
N ALA A 175 -16.83 2.72 5.18
CA ALA A 175 -16.86 4.15 5.47
C ALA A 175 -15.49 4.55 6.03
N VAL A 176 -14.90 5.59 5.47
CA VAL A 176 -13.61 6.14 5.90
C VAL A 176 -13.84 7.50 6.53
N VAL A 177 -13.43 7.65 7.78
CA VAL A 177 -13.37 8.95 8.46
C VAL A 177 -11.90 9.35 8.54
N PHE A 178 -11.55 10.46 7.90
CA PHE A 178 -10.20 11.02 7.97
C PHE A 178 -10.19 12.18 8.97
N PRO A 179 -9.67 11.99 10.20
CA PRO A 179 -9.43 13.09 11.11
C PRO A 179 -8.32 13.97 10.53
N HIS A 180 -8.44 15.30 10.65
CA HIS A 180 -7.44 16.27 10.17
C HIS A 180 -6.17 16.31 11.05
N ILE A 181 -5.58 15.15 11.29
CA ILE A 181 -4.33 14.93 12.01
C ILE A 181 -3.39 14.10 11.14
N VAL A 182 -2.09 14.20 11.40
CA VAL A 182 -1.08 13.40 10.70
C VAL A 182 -0.33 12.56 11.71
N ILE A 183 -0.34 11.25 11.50
CA ILE A 183 0.40 10.29 12.33
C ILE A 183 1.50 9.67 11.49
N GLU A 184 2.76 9.89 11.89
CA GLU A 184 3.89 9.25 11.20
C GLU A 184 3.88 7.73 11.44
N THR A 185 3.83 6.94 10.36
CA THR A 185 3.85 5.46 10.41
C THR A 185 5.00 4.92 11.27
N LYS A 186 6.18 5.53 11.16
CA LYS A 186 7.37 5.14 11.94
C LYS A 186 7.19 5.37 13.44
N LYS A 187 6.52 6.46 13.85
CA LYS A 187 6.21 6.74 15.26
C LYS A 187 5.15 5.77 15.77
N ALA A 188 4.08 5.56 15.01
CA ALA A 188 3.01 4.62 15.37
C ALA A 188 3.50 3.17 15.52
N ARG A 189 4.48 2.74 14.71
CA ARG A 189 5.12 1.41 14.85
C ARG A 189 5.94 1.26 16.12
N LYS A 190 6.62 2.31 16.59
CA LYS A 190 7.46 2.25 17.80
C LYS A 190 6.67 2.00 19.08
N LEU A 191 5.37 2.28 19.08
CA LEU A 191 4.50 2.05 20.23
C LEU A 191 4.10 0.58 20.41
N ILE A 192 4.26 -0.25 19.36
CA ILE A 192 3.83 -1.64 19.38
C ILE A 192 4.78 -2.46 20.26
N LYS A 193 4.20 -3.24 21.18
CA LYS A 193 4.96 -4.11 22.07
C LYS A 193 5.57 -5.26 21.26
N LYS A 194 6.83 -5.61 21.59
CA LYS A 194 7.54 -6.75 20.97
C LYS A 194 7.06 -8.11 21.47
N GLN A 195 6.27 -8.14 22.54
CA GLN A 195 5.77 -9.36 23.16
C GLN A 195 4.27 -9.19 23.43
N ILE A 196 3.52 -10.26 23.22
CA ILE A 196 2.10 -10.34 23.51
C ILE A 196 1.85 -11.51 24.47
N PRO A 197 1.01 -11.34 25.50
CA PRO A 197 0.60 -12.44 26.37
C PRO A 197 -0.11 -13.54 25.57
N VAL A 198 0.13 -14.80 25.92
CA VAL A 198 -0.50 -15.97 25.26
C VAL A 198 -2.03 -15.87 25.19
N PRO A 199 -2.77 -15.42 26.23
CA PRO A 199 -4.22 -15.25 26.11
C PRO A 199 -4.64 -14.26 25.02
N LYS A 200 -3.89 -13.15 24.87
CA LYS A 200 -4.13 -12.16 23.80
C LYS A 200 -3.79 -12.72 22.43
N ALA A 201 -2.66 -13.43 22.32
CA ALA A 201 -2.27 -14.10 21.07
C ALA A 201 -3.33 -15.09 20.59
N ARG A 202 -3.86 -15.92 21.51
CA ARG A 202 -4.94 -16.88 21.20
C ARG A 202 -6.18 -16.20 20.63
N LYS A 203 -6.63 -15.10 21.27
CA LYS A 203 -7.78 -14.33 20.79
C LYS A 203 -7.49 -13.69 19.43
N HIS A 204 -6.30 -13.11 19.26
CA HIS A 204 -5.89 -12.50 17.99
C HIS A 204 -5.89 -13.50 16.82
N PHE A 205 -5.23 -14.65 16.98
CA PHE A 205 -5.20 -15.68 15.94
C PHE A 205 -6.58 -16.28 15.66
N GLY A 206 -7.40 -16.45 16.70
CA GLY A 206 -8.80 -16.84 16.55
C GLY A 206 -9.59 -15.86 15.68
N ASN A 207 -9.42 -14.55 15.93
CA ASN A 207 -10.05 -13.50 15.13
C ASN A 207 -9.56 -13.51 13.68
N VAL A 208 -8.25 -13.69 13.42
CA VAL A 208 -7.70 -13.78 12.05
C VAL A 208 -8.32 -14.94 11.28
N GLY A 209 -8.37 -16.13 11.87
CA GLY A 209 -8.98 -17.30 11.23
C GLY A 209 -10.48 -17.11 10.98
N ALA A 210 -11.19 -16.52 11.94
CA ALA A 210 -12.61 -16.22 11.81
C ALA A 210 -12.89 -15.12 10.76
N LEU A 211 -12.02 -14.10 10.64
CA LEU A 211 -12.11 -13.06 9.61
C LEU A 211 -12.04 -13.69 8.22
N VAL A 212 -11.03 -14.53 7.97
CA VAL A 212 -10.89 -15.24 6.70
C VAL A 212 -12.11 -16.10 6.41
N ASN A 213 -12.57 -16.89 7.39
CA ASN A 213 -13.77 -17.70 7.24
C ASN A 213 -15.03 -16.86 6.95
N ALA A 214 -15.19 -15.72 7.62
CA ALA A 214 -16.32 -14.82 7.43
C ALA A 214 -16.38 -14.28 6.00
N LEU A 215 -15.23 -13.89 5.42
CA LEU A 215 -15.14 -13.47 4.02
C LEU A 215 -15.57 -14.59 3.07
N TYR A 216 -15.09 -15.83 3.27
CA TYR A 216 -15.48 -16.97 2.44
C TYR A 216 -16.96 -17.37 2.57
N LYS A 217 -17.53 -17.18 3.76
CA LYS A 217 -18.94 -17.49 4.03
C LYS A 217 -19.90 -16.34 3.72
N ASN A 218 -19.39 -15.17 3.35
CA ASN A 218 -20.17 -13.92 3.26
C ASN A 218 -20.93 -13.61 4.57
N ASP A 219 -20.36 -13.98 5.71
CA ASP A 219 -20.96 -13.80 7.04
C ASP A 219 -20.52 -12.45 7.62
N ILE A 220 -21.31 -11.41 7.37
CA ILE A 220 -21.00 -10.03 7.77
C ILE A 220 -21.05 -9.87 9.30
N ASP A 221 -21.93 -10.59 9.99
CA ASP A 221 -22.06 -10.53 11.44
C ASP A 221 -20.85 -11.16 12.14
N LEU A 222 -20.33 -12.28 11.61
CA LEU A 222 -19.06 -12.82 12.05
C LEU A 222 -17.91 -11.85 11.73
N LEU A 223 -17.86 -11.30 10.51
CA LEU A 223 -16.82 -10.35 10.12
C LEU A 223 -16.73 -9.18 11.11
N GLY A 224 -17.87 -8.57 11.46
CA GLY A 224 -17.93 -7.47 12.42
C GLY A 224 -17.35 -7.81 13.79
N ARG A 225 -17.59 -9.02 14.30
CA ARG A 225 -17.02 -9.49 15.58
C ARG A 225 -15.52 -9.78 15.53
N THR A 226 -14.96 -9.99 14.34
CA THR A 226 -13.53 -10.32 14.16
C THR A 226 -12.63 -9.10 14.07
N ILE A 227 -13.18 -7.91 13.78
CA ILE A 227 -12.43 -6.65 13.70
C ILE A 227 -12.07 -6.17 15.11
N HIS A 228 -11.16 -6.90 15.75
CA HIS A 228 -10.66 -6.63 17.08
C HIS A 228 -9.18 -7.02 17.15
N ASP A 229 -8.33 -6.01 17.29
CA ASP A 229 -6.88 -6.19 17.36
C ASP A 229 -6.36 -6.22 18.81
N GLU A 230 -5.43 -7.13 19.08
CA GLU A 230 -4.78 -7.27 20.39
C GLU A 230 -3.31 -6.81 20.36
N ILE A 231 -2.80 -6.43 19.18
CA ILE A 231 -1.39 -6.10 18.92
C ILE A 231 -1.19 -4.59 18.73
N SER A 232 -1.75 -4.02 17.67
CA SER A 232 -1.43 -2.67 17.20
C SER A 232 -2.44 -1.63 17.68
N GLU A 233 -3.74 -1.88 17.54
CA GLU A 233 -4.81 -0.94 17.91
C GLU A 233 -4.69 -0.45 19.37
N PRO A 234 -4.50 -1.31 20.40
CA PRO A 234 -4.44 -0.82 21.78
C PRO A 234 -3.27 0.15 22.05
N ALA A 235 -2.20 0.07 21.26
CA ALA A 235 -1.09 1.00 21.34
C ALA A 235 -1.34 2.26 20.52
N ARG A 236 -1.86 2.13 19.30
CA ARG A 236 -2.01 3.22 18.33
C ARG A 236 -3.25 4.09 18.55
N ALA A 237 -4.31 3.55 19.14
CA ALA A 237 -5.54 4.30 19.42
C ALA A 237 -5.26 5.57 20.25
N THR A 238 -4.27 5.52 21.14
CA THR A 238 -3.81 6.67 21.95
C THR A 238 -3.33 7.88 21.14
N LEU A 239 -3.01 7.69 19.86
CA LEU A 239 -2.57 8.77 18.95
C LEU A 239 -3.72 9.46 18.22
N ILE A 240 -4.94 8.91 18.30
CA ILE A 240 -6.12 9.41 17.60
C ILE A 240 -7.08 9.95 18.66
N PRO A 241 -7.33 11.28 18.69
CA PRO A 241 -8.35 11.86 19.56
C PRO A 241 -9.72 11.20 19.30
N ASP A 242 -10.47 10.94 20.37
CA ASP A 242 -11.83 10.41 20.32
C ASP A 242 -11.97 9.10 19.51
N PHE A 243 -10.95 8.23 19.58
CA PHE A 243 -10.95 6.95 18.87
C PHE A 243 -11.98 5.94 19.41
N TYR A 244 -12.27 5.97 20.71
CA TYR A 244 -13.20 5.09 21.41
C TYR A 244 -14.45 5.84 21.85
#